data_AF-A0A7V4IXX7-F1
#
_entry.id   AF-A0A7V4IXX7-F1
#
_cell.length_a   1.000
_cell.length_b   1.000
_cell.length_c   1.000
_cell.angle_alpha   90.00
_cell.angle_beta   90.00
_cell.angle_gamma   90.00
#
_symmetry.space_group_name_H-M   'P 1'
#
loop_
_entity.id
_entity.type
_entity.pdbx_description
1 polymer ?
#
loop_
_entity_poly.entity_id
_entity_poly.type
_entity_poly.pdbx_seq_one_letter_code
_entity_poly.pdbx_strand_id
1 'polypeptide(L)'
;VKAWECHSGRYKKVKFKGVVCDRCGVEVTRSKVRRERMGHIELAAPVCHIWYLKGVPSPLALILDISPRLLEKVLYFASYIVTDVDRARINNDLEKIKAAVAEEQAEIAEERSTIADRLTREHRKEVARHTTDLDAAESARIGTADNLDVTAPTRGGEPKFDDLSATESAPEEGDLEPGDEEPAATLDDADIDEPEDLVALEDGADDDEDVDGLGEVDDDLVPPVERWDEETLVEKEKNLVERIKQEERDATERLEDLDLSLELLTKIEKRQLIGEDQYRSLERLLDVLSRRLGEDYGELVKAGLGGAAVKKLLDEIDLEKLLRELEHEVQNTQGPRRVRAIKRLEVTQAFLDSKAHPSWMILECIPVISPELRPMVQLDGGRFATSDLNDLYRRIINRNNRLKKITDIRAPESIVNHEKRLLQEAVDALIDNGRRSRPVVGSTNRPLKSLSDMLKGKEGLFRKNLLGKRVDYSGRSVIVVGPHLKLHQCGLPKEMALELFKPFVMKALVERGYTTNIKSAKRMIDKMKPEVWDALEEVIREHPVLLNRAPTLHRLGIQAFEPVLVDGKAIQIHPLVCHAFNADFDGDQMAVHVPLSAYAQAEARTLMLSTHNL
;
A
#
# COMPACT_ATOMS: atom_id res chain seq x y z
N VAL A 1 1.99 -1.44 -31.59
CA VAL A 1 3.40 -1.70 -31.98
C VAL A 1 3.45 -2.97 -32.80
N LYS A 2 3.99 -2.91 -34.03
CA LYS A 2 4.03 -4.04 -34.96
C LYS A 2 5.37 -4.80 -34.84
N ALA A 3 5.39 -6.05 -35.31
CA ALA A 3 6.64 -6.82 -35.39
C ALA A 3 7.60 -6.16 -36.40
N TRP A 4 8.90 -6.16 -36.07
CA TRP A 4 9.96 -5.61 -36.92
C TRP A 4 9.86 -4.09 -37.18
N GLU A 5 9.30 -3.34 -36.24
CA GLU A 5 9.21 -1.88 -36.31
C GLU A 5 9.64 -1.26 -34.98
N CYS A 6 10.52 -0.26 -35.03
CA CYS A 6 10.87 0.57 -33.86
C CYS A 6 9.80 1.65 -33.60
N HIS A 7 9.78 2.23 -32.39
CA HIS A 7 8.77 3.21 -31.99
C HIS A 7 8.78 4.47 -32.87
N SER A 8 9.96 5.00 -33.22
CA SER A 8 10.10 6.19 -34.08
C SER A 8 9.82 5.94 -35.56
N GLY A 9 9.67 4.68 -35.98
CA GLY A 9 9.45 4.31 -37.37
C GLY A 9 10.67 4.43 -38.30
N ARG A 10 11.86 4.77 -37.80
CA ARG A 10 13.11 4.85 -38.59
C ARG A 10 13.51 3.51 -39.18
N TYR A 11 13.54 2.47 -38.34
CA TYR A 11 13.80 1.10 -38.74
C TYR A 11 12.47 0.33 -38.85
N LYS A 12 12.19 -0.17 -40.06
CA LYS A 12 11.02 -0.99 -40.40
C LYS A 12 11.47 -2.15 -41.28
N LYS A 13 10.77 -3.29 -41.19
CA LYS A 13 11.00 -4.55 -41.92
C LYS A 13 12.08 -5.43 -41.29
N VAL A 14 12.03 -6.72 -41.68
CA VAL A 14 12.87 -7.81 -41.14
C VAL A 14 14.37 -7.61 -41.37
N LYS A 15 14.76 -6.82 -42.38
CA LYS A 15 16.17 -6.59 -42.73
C LYS A 15 16.99 -5.94 -41.61
N PHE A 16 16.35 -5.23 -40.69
CA PHE A 16 17.01 -4.59 -39.54
C PHE A 16 16.89 -5.40 -38.25
N LYS A 17 16.71 -6.72 -38.35
CA LYS A 17 16.61 -7.62 -37.19
C LYS A 17 17.80 -7.43 -36.25
N GLY A 18 17.51 -7.17 -34.98
CA GLY A 18 18.52 -7.05 -33.92
C GLY A 18 19.21 -5.68 -33.85
N VAL A 19 18.87 -4.74 -34.74
CA VAL A 19 19.38 -3.37 -34.65
C VAL A 19 18.62 -2.61 -33.56
N VAL A 20 19.37 -1.96 -32.67
CA VAL A 20 18.83 -1.03 -31.67
C VAL A 20 18.75 0.36 -32.32
N CYS A 21 17.58 0.99 -32.25
CA CYS A 21 17.38 2.28 -32.90
C CYS A 21 18.05 3.43 -32.13
N ASP A 22 18.99 4.15 -32.76
CA ASP A 22 19.68 5.30 -32.11
C ASP A 22 18.74 6.42 -31.63
N ARG A 23 17.56 6.56 -32.25
CA ARG A 23 16.62 7.65 -31.91
C ARG A 23 15.69 7.30 -30.74
N CYS A 24 15.29 6.04 -30.61
CA CYS A 24 14.28 5.63 -29.62
C CYS A 24 14.73 4.48 -28.70
N GLY A 25 15.95 3.97 -28.85
CA GLY A 25 16.49 2.85 -28.06
C GLY A 25 15.77 1.51 -28.25
N VAL A 26 14.78 1.42 -29.16
CA VAL A 26 13.99 0.19 -29.35
C VAL A 26 14.71 -0.76 -30.29
N GLU A 27 14.91 -1.99 -29.82
CA GLU A 27 15.40 -3.11 -30.60
C GLU A 27 14.35 -3.62 -31.60
N VAL A 28 14.74 -3.80 -32.86
CA VAL A 28 13.86 -4.29 -33.93
C VAL A 28 13.80 -5.82 -33.89
N THR A 29 12.74 -6.35 -33.27
CA THR A 29 12.50 -7.79 -33.13
C THR A 29 11.01 -8.14 -33.31
N ARG A 30 10.65 -9.42 -33.10
CA ARG A 30 9.26 -9.89 -33.11
C ARG A 30 8.51 -9.30 -31.92
N SER A 31 7.23 -8.93 -32.10
CA SER A 31 6.41 -8.40 -31.00
C SER A 31 6.26 -9.35 -29.81
N LYS A 32 6.40 -10.67 -30.04
CA LYS A 32 6.31 -11.72 -29.00
C LYS A 32 7.23 -11.49 -27.80
N VAL A 33 8.38 -10.82 -27.98
CA VAL A 33 9.29 -10.51 -26.85
C VAL A 33 8.62 -9.66 -25.77
N ARG A 34 7.55 -8.91 -26.12
CA ARG A 34 6.77 -8.09 -25.18
C ARG A 34 5.91 -8.92 -24.21
N ARG A 35 5.89 -10.24 -24.37
CA ARG A 35 5.30 -11.18 -23.42
C ARG A 35 6.31 -11.73 -22.43
N GLU A 36 7.58 -11.77 -22.81
CA GLU A 36 8.65 -12.45 -22.07
C GLU A 36 9.56 -11.47 -21.31
N ARG A 37 9.76 -10.25 -21.83
CA ARG A 37 10.61 -9.22 -21.20
C ARG A 37 9.87 -8.50 -20.06
N MET A 38 10.39 -8.66 -18.85
CA MET A 38 9.95 -7.91 -17.66
C MET A 38 10.68 -6.57 -17.56
N GLY A 39 10.00 -5.59 -16.96
CA GLY A 39 10.64 -4.36 -16.48
C GLY A 39 10.90 -4.44 -14.98
N HIS A 40 11.43 -3.37 -14.40
CA HIS A 40 11.46 -3.18 -12.95
C HIS A 40 11.24 -1.71 -12.61
N ILE A 41 10.85 -1.43 -11.38
CA ILE A 41 10.75 -0.10 -10.77
C ILE A 41 11.71 -0.06 -9.60
N GLU A 42 12.68 0.84 -9.64
CA GLU A 42 13.54 1.15 -8.50
C GLU A 42 12.79 2.05 -7.52
N LEU A 43 12.63 1.56 -6.29
CA LEU A 43 11.91 2.27 -5.24
C LEU A 43 12.84 3.29 -4.57
N ALA A 44 12.29 4.46 -4.25
CA ALA A 44 12.98 5.50 -3.49
C ALA A 44 13.12 5.15 -2.00
N ALA A 45 12.29 4.22 -1.50
CA ALA A 45 12.40 3.69 -0.16
C ALA A 45 12.18 2.16 -0.17
N PRO A 46 12.87 1.40 0.70
CA PRO A 46 12.69 -0.04 0.81
C PRO A 46 11.31 -0.39 1.37
N VAL A 47 10.66 -1.37 0.74
CA VAL A 47 9.26 -1.77 1.02
C VAL A 47 9.20 -3.25 1.38
N CYS A 48 8.47 -3.61 2.42
CA CYS A 48 8.31 -5.01 2.81
C CYS A 48 7.35 -5.75 1.88
N HIS A 49 7.69 -6.99 1.50
CA HIS A 49 6.77 -7.82 0.72
C HIS A 49 5.66 -8.41 1.61
N ILE A 50 4.41 -8.07 1.33
CA ILE A 50 3.23 -8.39 2.19
C ILE A 50 3.07 -9.87 2.56
N TRP A 51 3.43 -10.82 1.68
CA TRP A 51 3.32 -12.25 2.01
C TRP A 51 4.18 -12.68 3.20
N TYR A 52 5.36 -12.06 3.40
CA TYR A 52 6.24 -12.39 4.53
C TYR A 52 5.81 -11.68 5.82
N LEU A 53 5.09 -10.56 5.70
CA LEU A 53 4.53 -9.84 6.84
C LEU A 53 3.20 -10.44 7.33
N LYS A 54 2.23 -10.62 6.43
CA LYS A 54 0.87 -11.08 6.73
C LYS A 54 0.67 -12.58 6.45
N GLY A 55 1.74 -13.30 6.15
CA GLY A 55 1.75 -14.77 6.15
C GLY A 55 1.37 -15.30 7.52
N VAL A 56 0.62 -16.40 7.58
CA VAL A 56 0.33 -17.10 8.84
C VAL A 56 1.00 -18.48 8.75
N PRO A 57 2.10 -18.73 9.48
CA PRO A 57 2.87 -17.79 10.30
C PRO A 57 3.68 -16.78 9.47
N SER A 58 4.07 -15.64 10.07
CA SER A 58 4.89 -14.61 9.40
C SER A 58 6.37 -14.97 9.52
N PRO A 59 7.09 -15.24 8.40
CA PRO A 59 8.52 -15.54 8.45
C PRO A 59 9.34 -14.38 9.00
N LEU A 60 8.97 -13.13 8.67
CA LEU A 60 9.71 -11.94 9.09
C LEU A 60 9.59 -11.73 10.62
N ALA A 61 8.40 -11.94 11.17
CA ALA A 61 8.17 -11.92 12.62
C ALA A 61 8.95 -13.02 13.36
N LEU A 62 9.00 -14.23 12.79
CA LEU A 62 9.69 -15.37 13.40
C LEU A 62 11.21 -15.19 13.43
N ILE A 63 11.81 -14.65 12.37
CA ILE A 63 13.27 -14.40 12.31
C ILE A 63 13.67 -13.31 13.33
N LEU A 64 12.94 -12.19 13.35
CA LEU A 64 13.26 -11.07 14.24
C LEU A 64 12.87 -11.33 15.70
N ASP A 65 12.05 -12.35 15.95
CA ASP A 65 11.40 -12.67 17.22
C ASP A 65 10.43 -11.61 17.75
N ILE A 66 9.83 -10.84 16.83
CA ILE A 66 8.91 -9.74 17.14
C ILE A 66 7.47 -10.18 16.82
N SER A 67 6.49 -9.71 17.60
CA SER A 67 5.08 -9.94 17.28
C SER A 67 4.71 -9.31 15.92
N PRO A 68 3.93 -10.01 15.05
CA PRO A 68 3.51 -9.45 13.76
C PRO A 68 2.78 -8.11 13.86
N ARG A 69 2.03 -7.88 14.95
CA ARG A 69 1.31 -6.61 15.19
C ARG A 69 2.26 -5.45 15.46
N LEU A 70 3.35 -5.71 16.20
CA LEU A 70 4.35 -4.68 16.50
C LEU A 70 5.13 -4.34 15.25
N LEU A 71 5.58 -5.36 14.52
CA LEU A 71 6.28 -5.21 13.26
C LEU A 71 5.47 -4.42 12.21
N GLU A 72 4.15 -4.61 12.19
CA GLU A 72 3.25 -3.80 11.37
C GLU A 72 3.30 -2.31 11.74
N LYS A 73 3.29 -1.96 13.03
CA LYS A 73 3.43 -0.55 13.44
C LYS A 73 4.71 0.09 12.92
N VAL A 74 5.81 -0.66 12.91
CA VAL A 74 7.12 -0.18 12.41
C VAL A 74 7.10 0.02 10.88
N LEU A 75 6.62 -0.99 10.14
CA LEU A 75 6.64 -0.97 8.68
C LEU A 75 5.71 0.10 8.07
N TYR A 76 4.63 0.45 8.76
CA TYR A 76 3.70 1.51 8.33
C TYR A 76 3.92 2.84 9.07
N PHE A 77 5.13 3.08 9.57
CA PHE A 77 5.57 4.38 10.10
C PHE A 77 4.75 4.90 11.29
N ALA A 78 4.25 4.01 12.16
CA ALA A 78 3.50 4.37 13.36
C ALA A 78 4.35 4.30 14.65
N SER A 79 5.45 3.55 14.66
CA SER A 79 6.34 3.44 15.83
C SER A 79 7.78 3.16 15.39
N TYR A 80 8.74 3.70 16.12
CA TYR A 80 10.17 3.47 15.89
C TYR A 80 10.58 2.09 16.40
N ILE A 81 11.57 1.49 15.74
CA ILE A 81 12.25 0.29 16.24
C ILE A 81 13.71 0.61 16.53
N VAL A 82 14.19 0.18 17.70
CA VAL A 82 15.58 0.32 18.09
C VAL A 82 16.44 -0.62 17.25
N THR A 83 17.28 -0.05 16.41
CA THR A 83 18.21 -0.78 15.52
C THR A 83 19.51 -1.12 16.23
N ASP A 84 20.06 -0.17 16.99
CA ASP A 84 21.33 -0.38 17.68
C ASP A 84 21.37 0.32 19.04
N VAL A 85 22.04 -0.32 20.00
CA VAL A 85 22.22 0.17 21.38
C VAL A 85 23.61 -0.22 21.85
N ASP A 86 24.47 0.75 22.12
CA ASP A 86 25.77 0.50 22.73
C ASP A 86 25.65 0.38 24.26
N ARG A 87 25.27 -0.81 24.72
CA ARG A 87 25.17 -1.10 26.16
C ARG A 87 26.50 -1.00 26.89
N ALA A 88 27.62 -1.24 26.21
CA ALA A 88 28.93 -1.21 26.87
C ALA A 88 29.27 0.23 27.26
N ARG A 89 29.08 1.17 26.33
CA ARG A 89 29.28 2.60 26.60
C ARG A 89 28.28 3.14 27.60
N ILE A 90 26.99 2.79 27.48
CA ILE A 90 25.96 3.21 28.44
C ILE A 90 26.30 2.76 29.87
N ASN A 91 26.74 1.52 30.06
CA ASN A 91 27.07 1.01 31.40
C ASN A 91 28.34 1.66 31.98
N ASN A 92 29.35 1.93 31.13
CA ASN A 92 30.60 2.56 31.58
C ASN A 92 30.40 4.04 31.94
N ASP A 93 29.59 4.76 31.17
CA ASP A 93 29.34 6.19 31.38
C ASP A 93 28.09 6.46 32.23
N LEU A 94 27.44 5.43 32.78
CA LEU A 94 26.17 5.55 33.50
C LEU A 94 26.24 6.58 34.65
N GLU A 95 27.34 6.60 35.39
CA GLU A 95 27.55 7.55 36.49
C GLU A 95 27.72 8.98 35.97
N LYS A 96 28.44 9.17 34.86
CA LYS A 96 28.61 10.49 34.22
C LYS A 96 27.30 11.00 33.63
N ILE A 97 26.53 10.12 32.99
CA ILE A 97 25.23 10.41 32.41
C ILE A 97 24.26 10.87 33.51
N LYS A 98 24.21 10.14 34.64
CA LYS A 98 23.38 10.52 35.78
C LYS A 98 23.81 11.86 36.39
N ALA A 99 25.11 12.11 36.51
CA ALA A 99 25.62 13.39 37.02
C ALA A 99 25.23 14.54 36.08
N ALA A 100 25.45 14.40 34.77
CA ALA A 100 25.10 15.42 33.79
C ALA A 100 23.60 15.72 33.75
N VAL A 101 22.74 14.69 33.84
CA VAL A 101 21.28 14.90 33.92
C VAL A 101 20.89 15.55 35.25
N ALA A 102 21.50 15.18 36.37
CA ALA A 102 21.21 15.80 37.67
C ALA A 102 21.61 17.28 37.71
N GLU A 103 22.71 17.66 37.05
CA GLU A 103 23.11 19.06 36.93
C GLU A 103 22.13 19.86 36.05
N GLU A 104 21.67 19.32 34.90
CA GLU A 104 20.60 19.94 34.11
C GLU A 104 19.32 20.11 34.91
N GLN A 105 18.94 19.08 35.67
CA GLN A 105 17.76 19.15 36.52
C GLN A 105 17.89 20.24 37.59
N ALA A 106 19.10 20.44 38.14
CA ALA A 106 19.36 21.50 39.09
C ALA A 106 19.26 22.90 38.45
N GLU A 107 19.79 23.07 37.24
CA GLU A 107 19.68 24.34 36.49
C GLU A 107 18.22 24.66 36.13
N ILE A 108 17.45 23.69 35.63
CA ILE A 108 16.02 23.88 35.33
C ILE A 108 15.23 24.18 36.61
N ALA A 109 15.57 23.56 37.73
CA ALA A 109 14.94 23.85 39.02
C ALA A 109 15.28 25.25 39.55
N GLU A 110 16.51 25.73 39.33
CA GLU A 110 16.93 27.09 39.65
C GLU A 110 16.24 28.12 38.75
N GLU A 111 16.16 27.86 37.44
CA GLU A 111 15.36 28.64 36.48
C GLU A 111 13.90 28.73 36.95
N ARG A 112 13.27 27.60 37.32
CA ARG A 112 11.91 27.60 37.87
C ARG A 112 11.75 28.53 39.06
N SER A 113 12.72 28.55 39.98
CA SER A 113 12.66 29.40 41.17
C SER A 113 12.86 30.89 40.85
N THR A 114 13.65 31.22 39.83
CA THR A 114 13.99 32.60 39.45
C THR A 114 13.01 33.21 38.46
N ILE A 115 12.26 32.40 37.70
CA ILE A 115 11.24 32.85 36.75
C ILE A 115 10.15 33.66 37.44
N ALA A 116 9.62 33.18 38.57
CA ALA A 116 8.58 33.87 39.34
C ALA A 116 9.06 35.25 39.82
N ASP A 117 10.28 35.34 40.36
CA ASP A 117 10.89 36.57 40.82
C ASP A 117 11.19 37.55 39.68
N ARG A 118 11.67 37.05 38.54
CA ARG A 118 11.95 37.86 37.34
C ARG A 118 10.67 38.47 36.77
N LEU A 119 9.64 37.65 36.55
CA LEU A 119 8.36 38.09 35.99
C LEU A 119 7.64 39.07 36.92
N THR A 120 7.69 38.82 38.23
CA THR A 120 7.10 39.71 39.23
C THR A 120 7.86 41.04 39.31
N ARG A 121 9.19 41.03 39.17
CA ARG A 121 10.01 42.24 39.13
C ARG A 121 9.78 43.07 37.86
N GLU A 122 9.60 42.42 36.71
CA GLU A 122 9.27 43.09 35.45
C GLU A 122 7.88 43.72 35.50
N HIS A 123 6.88 42.97 35.96
CA HIS A 123 5.53 43.50 36.14
C HIS A 123 5.50 44.67 37.12
N ARG A 124 6.21 44.57 38.25
CA ARG A 124 6.32 45.68 39.21
C ARG A 124 6.97 46.93 38.61
N LYS A 125 7.94 46.78 37.71
CA LYS A 125 8.54 47.92 36.98
C LYS A 125 7.57 48.50 35.95
N GLU A 126 6.77 47.66 35.29
CA GLU A 126 5.77 48.09 34.31
C GLU A 126 4.63 48.87 34.98
N VAL A 127 4.13 48.36 36.12
CA VAL A 127 3.16 49.07 36.97
C VAL A 127 3.77 50.37 37.50
N ALA A 128 5.02 50.36 37.97
CA ALA A 128 5.69 51.56 38.45
C ALA A 128 5.86 52.63 37.37
N ARG A 129 6.22 52.23 36.13
CA ARG A 129 6.32 53.15 34.98
C ARG A 129 4.97 53.80 34.66
N HIS A 130 3.91 53.00 34.60
CA HIS A 130 2.57 53.54 34.37
C HIS A 130 2.09 54.45 35.50
N THR A 131 2.41 54.15 36.77
CA THR A 131 2.10 55.08 37.87
C THR A 131 2.91 56.37 37.80
N THR A 132 4.20 56.31 37.43
CA THR A 132 5.04 57.51 37.29
C THR A 132 4.66 58.36 36.09
N ASP A 133 4.21 57.74 34.99
CA ASP A 133 3.74 58.43 33.79
C ASP A 133 2.37 59.10 34.06
N LEU A 134 1.52 58.48 34.89
CA LEU A 134 0.30 59.09 35.42
C LEU A 134 0.60 60.27 36.35
N ASP A 135 1.51 60.12 37.31
CA ASP A 135 1.92 61.18 38.24
C ASP A 135 2.58 62.36 37.51
N ALA A 136 3.35 62.09 36.45
CA ALA A 136 3.95 63.12 35.59
C ALA A 136 2.91 63.84 34.72
N ALA A 137 1.93 63.10 34.18
CA ALA A 137 0.80 63.68 33.43
C ALA A 137 -0.15 64.49 34.34
N GLU A 138 -0.35 64.06 35.59
CA GLU A 138 -1.17 64.77 36.59
C GLU A 138 -0.45 66.02 37.12
N SER A 139 0.87 65.95 37.33
CA SER A 139 1.72 67.10 37.68
C SER A 139 1.80 68.13 36.54
N ALA A 140 1.78 67.69 35.28
CA ALA A 140 1.69 68.58 34.11
C ALA A 140 0.30 69.23 33.97
N ARG A 141 -0.78 68.54 34.36
CA ARG A 141 -2.15 69.10 34.37
C ARG A 141 -2.40 70.08 35.52
N ILE A 142 -1.80 69.86 36.69
CA ILE A 142 -1.92 70.77 37.86
C ILE A 142 -1.16 72.08 37.63
N GLY A 143 -0.18 72.12 36.70
CA GLY A 143 0.53 73.34 36.31
C GLY A 143 -0.26 74.29 35.38
N THR A 144 -1.40 73.86 34.84
CA THR A 144 -2.19 74.63 33.86
C THR A 144 -3.68 74.66 34.21
N ALA A 145 -4.03 75.12 35.42
CA ALA A 145 -5.41 75.46 35.75
C ALA A 145 -5.49 76.48 36.89
N ASP A 146 -5.26 77.75 36.57
CA ASP A 146 -5.73 78.89 37.38
C ASP A 146 -6.49 79.87 36.46
N ASN A 147 -7.84 79.84 36.57
CA ASN A 147 -8.83 80.94 36.42
C ASN A 147 -10.11 80.60 35.63
N LEU A 148 -11.25 80.77 36.33
CA LEU A 148 -12.55 81.40 35.95
C LEU A 148 -13.85 80.57 36.14
N ASP A 149 -14.53 80.94 37.24
CA ASP A 149 -15.95 81.30 37.49
C ASP A 149 -17.18 80.66 36.78
N VAL A 150 -18.03 80.04 37.64
CA VAL A 150 -19.50 80.12 37.84
C VAL A 150 -20.49 80.21 36.66
N THR A 151 -21.46 79.27 36.63
CA THR A 151 -22.93 79.55 36.63
C THR A 151 -23.77 78.26 36.76
N ALA A 152 -24.86 78.32 37.55
CA ALA A 152 -25.95 77.33 37.65
C ALA A 152 -27.17 77.77 36.80
N PRO A 153 -28.14 76.89 36.41
CA PRO A 153 -29.20 76.46 37.36
C PRO A 153 -29.90 75.07 37.13
N THR A 154 -30.52 74.54 38.21
CA THR A 154 -31.77 73.73 38.41
C THR A 154 -32.35 72.82 37.28
N ARG A 155 -32.95 71.63 37.47
CA ARG A 155 -33.92 71.15 38.49
C ARG A 155 -34.29 69.65 38.24
N GLY A 156 -34.46 68.84 39.30
CA GLY A 156 -35.59 67.87 39.43
C GLY A 156 -35.38 66.37 39.18
N GLY A 157 -35.63 65.54 40.22
CA GLY A 157 -36.15 64.17 40.08
C GLY A 157 -35.57 63.10 41.02
N GLU A 158 -36.27 62.79 42.11
CA GLU A 158 -36.25 61.50 42.84
C GLU A 158 -37.63 60.83 42.65
N PRO A 159 -37.90 59.55 43.04
CA PRO A 159 -37.04 58.44 43.49
C PRO A 159 -37.43 57.05 42.86
N LYS A 160 -36.74 55.95 43.21
CA LYS A 160 -37.35 54.79 43.93
C LYS A 160 -36.38 53.63 44.22
N PHE A 161 -36.58 53.12 45.43
CA PHE A 161 -36.10 51.91 46.12
C PHE A 161 -36.54 50.58 45.49
N ASP A 162 -35.80 49.48 45.70
CA ASP A 162 -36.15 48.39 46.64
C ASP A 162 -35.09 47.25 46.60
N ASP A 163 -34.19 47.27 47.58
CA ASP A 163 -34.01 46.34 48.71
C ASP A 163 -34.17 44.79 48.60
N LEU A 164 -33.36 44.14 49.47
CA LEU A 164 -33.41 42.76 50.04
C LEU A 164 -32.66 41.64 49.28
N SER A 165 -31.43 41.25 49.68
CA SER A 165 -31.00 40.50 50.89
C SER A 165 -31.38 39.01 50.88
N ALA A 166 -30.35 38.14 50.74
CA ALA A 166 -29.88 37.14 51.71
C ALA A 166 -30.81 35.91 51.84
N THR A 167 -30.35 34.65 51.76
CA THR A 167 -29.39 34.00 52.67
C THR A 167 -28.93 32.63 52.14
N GLU A 168 -27.65 32.33 52.41
CA GLU A 168 -27.04 31.06 52.88
C GLU A 168 -27.64 29.70 52.51
N SER A 169 -26.80 28.80 51.96
CA SER A 169 -26.20 27.63 52.64
C SER A 169 -25.67 26.58 51.64
N ALA A 170 -24.47 26.04 51.91
CA ALA A 170 -23.96 24.77 51.38
C ALA A 170 -24.61 23.58 52.16
N PRO A 171 -24.40 22.27 51.89
CA PRO A 171 -23.37 21.61 51.06
C PRO A 171 -23.83 20.33 50.29
N GLU A 172 -22.83 19.57 49.80
CA GLU A 172 -22.74 18.10 49.66
C GLU A 172 -22.96 17.37 48.30
N GLU A 173 -22.24 16.25 48.25
CA GLU A 173 -21.73 15.40 47.16
C GLU A 173 -22.79 14.54 46.44
N GLY A 174 -22.41 13.97 45.28
CA GLY A 174 -23.06 12.76 44.76
C GLY A 174 -23.00 12.57 43.24
N ASP A 175 -22.01 11.78 42.80
CA ASP A 175 -21.98 10.79 41.71
C ASP A 175 -22.86 10.94 40.45
N LEU A 176 -22.23 10.81 39.27
CA LEU A 176 -22.76 10.06 38.12
C LEU A 176 -21.64 9.78 37.08
N GLU A 177 -21.51 8.50 36.71
CA GLU A 177 -20.62 7.91 35.70
C GLU A 177 -20.98 8.28 34.25
N PRO A 178 -20.08 8.04 33.26
CA PRO A 178 -20.13 8.64 31.93
C PRO A 178 -20.99 7.84 30.94
N GLY A 179 -21.71 8.55 30.07
CA GLY A 179 -22.39 8.00 28.91
C GLY A 179 -21.62 8.29 27.63
N ASP A 180 -21.18 7.22 26.97
CA ASP A 180 -20.74 7.19 25.57
C ASP A 180 -21.83 7.74 24.65
N GLU A 181 -21.47 8.65 23.73
CA GLU A 181 -22.17 8.81 22.44
C GLU A 181 -21.33 9.68 21.49
N GLU A 182 -20.61 9.03 20.56
CA GLU A 182 -20.17 9.66 19.32
C GLU A 182 -21.38 9.85 18.39
N PRO A 183 -21.43 10.93 17.59
CA PRO A 183 -22.05 10.88 16.30
C PRO A 183 -21.01 11.02 15.19
N ALA A 184 -21.01 10.01 14.33
CA ALA A 184 -20.40 9.99 13.02
C ALA A 184 -20.93 11.16 12.15
N ALA A 185 -20.00 11.92 11.56
CA ALA A 185 -20.29 12.82 10.46
C ALA A 185 -19.59 12.31 9.19
N THR A 186 -20.44 11.83 8.28
CA THR A 186 -20.17 11.60 6.86
C THR A 186 -19.74 12.89 6.18
N LEU A 187 -18.65 12.86 5.42
CA LEU A 187 -18.37 13.88 4.40
C LEU A 187 -18.11 13.18 3.06
N ASP A 188 -18.92 13.59 2.10
CA ASP A 188 -18.91 13.22 0.70
C ASP A 188 -17.69 13.81 -0.01
N ASP A 189 -16.95 12.96 -0.73
CA ASP A 189 -15.95 13.38 -1.70
C ASP A 189 -16.68 13.80 -2.99
N ALA A 190 -16.78 15.11 -3.21
CA ALA A 190 -17.12 15.70 -4.50
C ALA A 190 -15.89 16.36 -5.11
N ASP A 191 -15.57 15.95 -6.34
CA ASP A 191 -14.56 16.52 -7.22
C ASP A 191 -14.73 18.04 -7.35
N ILE A 192 -13.65 18.81 -7.12
CA ILE A 192 -13.51 20.19 -7.58
C ILE A 192 -12.21 20.31 -8.36
N ASP A 193 -12.37 20.75 -9.60
CA ASP A 193 -11.35 21.13 -10.57
C ASP A 193 -10.34 22.15 -10.02
N GLU A 194 -9.16 22.19 -10.66
CA GLU A 194 -8.08 23.14 -10.41
C GLU A 194 -8.54 24.61 -10.28
N PRO A 195 -7.80 25.42 -9.53
CA PRO A 195 -7.08 26.45 -10.25
C PRO A 195 -5.61 26.64 -9.81
N GLU A 196 -4.85 27.03 -10.81
CA GLU A 196 -3.54 27.69 -10.74
C GLU A 196 -3.62 28.90 -9.79
N ASP A 197 -2.71 28.97 -8.82
CA ASP A 197 -1.81 30.12 -8.66
C ASP A 197 -0.86 29.87 -7.47
N LEU A 198 0.42 29.83 -7.83
CA LEU A 198 1.57 29.72 -6.94
C LEU A 198 1.78 31.07 -6.24
N VAL A 199 1.60 31.13 -4.92
CA VAL A 199 2.19 32.22 -4.13
C VAL A 199 3.44 31.69 -3.47
N ALA A 200 4.57 32.18 -3.97
CA ALA A 200 5.90 31.93 -3.45
C ALA A 200 6.07 32.59 -2.08
N LEU A 201 6.58 31.79 -1.13
CA LEU A 201 7.29 32.24 0.05
C LEU A 201 8.71 32.60 -0.39
N GLU A 202 9.13 33.83 -0.16
CA GLU A 202 10.55 34.15 0.00
C GLU A 202 10.76 35.09 1.19
N ASP A 203 11.73 34.69 1.99
CA ASP A 203 12.31 35.37 3.14
C ASP A 203 13.07 36.65 2.74
N GLY A 204 13.06 37.62 3.67
CA GLY A 204 14.23 38.36 4.17
C GLY A 204 15.24 39.00 3.21
N ALA A 205 15.42 40.32 3.36
CA ALA A 205 16.69 40.98 3.74
C ALA A 205 16.80 42.42 3.19
N ASP A 206 17.10 43.33 4.12
CA ASP A 206 18.06 44.45 4.09
C ASP A 206 17.96 45.59 3.05
N ASP A 207 17.96 46.79 3.64
CA ASP A 207 18.73 48.00 3.31
C ASP A 207 18.80 48.49 1.84
N ASP A 208 18.21 49.66 1.57
CA ASP A 208 18.98 50.88 1.29
C ASP A 208 18.08 52.10 0.99
N GLU A 209 18.70 53.25 1.24
CA GLU A 209 18.24 54.64 1.29
C GLU A 209 17.51 55.15 0.02
N ASP A 210 16.57 56.09 0.20
CA ASP A 210 16.58 57.34 -0.58
C ASP A 210 15.74 58.46 0.04
N VAL A 211 16.24 59.67 -0.19
CA VAL A 211 16.04 60.93 0.52
C VAL A 211 15.08 61.85 -0.23
N ASP A 212 14.17 62.53 0.49
CA ASP A 212 13.94 64.00 0.46
C ASP A 212 12.49 64.38 0.83
N GLY A 213 12.38 65.34 1.76
CA GLY A 213 11.10 65.99 2.09
C GLY A 213 11.14 66.82 3.37
N LEU A 214 11.85 67.95 3.35
CA LEU A 214 11.82 68.97 4.40
C LEU A 214 10.38 69.51 4.60
N GLY A 215 9.84 69.37 5.81
CA GLY A 215 8.58 69.98 6.24
C GLY A 215 8.54 70.08 7.77
N GLU A 216 8.78 71.30 8.25
CA GLU A 216 8.47 71.91 9.56
C GLU A 216 8.21 71.00 10.77
N VAL A 217 9.07 71.16 11.78
CA VAL A 217 8.93 70.62 13.13
C VAL A 217 7.87 71.45 13.85
N ASP A 218 6.67 70.88 14.01
CA ASP A 218 5.70 71.33 15.02
C ASP A 218 5.87 70.49 16.28
N ASP A 219 5.99 71.19 17.41
CA ASP A 219 6.14 70.70 18.77
C ASP A 219 5.07 69.66 19.18
N ASP A 220 5.55 68.62 19.87
CA ASP A 220 4.91 67.91 20.98
C ASP A 220 3.40 67.58 20.87
N LEU A 221 3.08 66.46 20.22
CA LEU A 221 1.89 65.66 20.54
C LEU A 221 2.31 64.31 21.14
N VAL A 222 2.47 64.29 22.46
CA VAL A 222 2.55 63.07 23.26
C VAL A 222 1.22 62.30 23.08
N PRO A 223 1.22 61.02 22.66
CA PRO A 223 -0.01 60.25 22.59
C PRO A 223 -0.65 60.18 23.99
N PRO A 224 -1.99 60.20 24.12
CA PRO A 224 -2.63 60.13 25.42
C PRO A 224 -2.20 58.83 26.11
N VAL A 225 -1.58 58.93 27.28
CA VAL A 225 -1.33 57.78 28.15
C VAL A 225 -2.70 57.20 28.51
N GLU A 226 -3.02 56.02 27.96
CA GLU A 226 -4.23 55.29 28.31
C GLU A 226 -4.20 55.01 29.82
N ARG A 227 -5.19 55.54 30.54
CA ARG A 227 -5.34 55.31 31.97
C ARG A 227 -5.72 53.84 32.14
N TRP A 228 -4.89 53.08 32.85
CA TRP A 228 -5.29 51.74 33.27
C TRP A 228 -6.37 51.88 34.33
N ASP A 229 -7.61 51.52 33.99
CA ASP A 229 -8.69 51.40 34.95
C ASP A 229 -8.39 50.24 35.93
N GLU A 230 -8.96 50.27 37.15
CA GLU A 230 -8.75 49.22 38.16
C GLU A 230 -9.04 47.81 37.61
N GLU A 231 -9.99 47.68 36.67
CA GLU A 231 -10.29 46.42 35.98
C GLU A 231 -9.14 45.92 35.09
N THR A 232 -8.45 46.80 34.38
CA THR A 232 -7.32 46.44 33.49
C THR A 232 -6.06 46.05 34.25
N LEU A 233 -5.84 46.64 35.44
CA LEU A 233 -4.77 46.24 36.36
C LEU A 233 -5.00 44.82 36.90
N VAL A 234 -6.23 44.51 37.30
CA VAL A 234 -6.62 43.17 37.76
C VAL A 234 -6.50 42.14 36.63
N GLU A 235 -6.82 42.52 35.39
CA GLU A 235 -6.67 41.64 34.21
C GLU A 235 -5.20 41.37 33.88
N LYS A 236 -4.32 42.39 33.96
CA LYS A 236 -2.87 42.20 33.79
C LYS A 236 -2.23 41.38 34.90
N GLU A 237 -2.65 41.53 36.16
CA GLU A 237 -2.19 40.67 37.26
C GLU A 237 -2.63 39.22 37.06
N LYS A 238 -3.87 38.99 36.62
CA LYS A 238 -4.34 37.64 36.24
C LYS A 238 -3.51 37.04 35.11
N ASN A 239 -3.23 37.80 34.05
CA ASN A 239 -2.39 37.37 32.93
C ASN A 239 -0.95 37.06 33.38
N LEU A 240 -0.39 37.82 34.31
CA LEU A 240 0.93 37.53 34.88
C LEU A 240 0.93 36.22 35.66
N VAL A 241 -0.08 36.02 36.52
CA VAL A 241 -0.21 34.78 37.30
C VAL A 241 -0.41 33.57 36.38
N GLU A 242 -1.19 33.71 35.31
CA GLU A 242 -1.35 32.66 34.30
C GLU A 242 -0.04 32.37 33.56
N ARG A 243 0.72 33.39 33.17
CA ARG A 243 2.05 33.24 32.56
C ARG A 243 3.05 32.56 33.49
N ILE A 244 3.10 32.96 34.77
CA ILE A 244 3.98 32.33 35.77
C ILE A 244 3.61 30.85 35.93
N LYS A 245 2.31 30.54 36.05
CA LYS A 245 1.83 29.16 36.12
C LYS A 245 2.16 28.34 34.88
N GLN A 246 2.12 28.95 33.70
CA GLN A 246 2.46 28.26 32.45
C GLN A 246 3.96 27.94 32.38
N GLU A 247 4.83 28.90 32.70
CA GLU A 247 6.28 28.67 32.75
C GLU A 247 6.69 27.65 33.84
N GLU A 248 6.04 27.70 35.01
CA GLU A 248 6.25 26.71 36.07
C GLU A 248 5.83 25.30 35.63
N ARG A 249 4.71 25.17 34.91
CA ARG A 249 4.28 23.90 34.32
C ARG A 249 5.28 23.40 33.29
N ASP A 250 5.69 24.25 32.34
CA ASP A 250 6.66 23.91 31.29
C ASP A 250 7.99 23.44 31.89
N ALA A 251 8.49 24.11 32.94
CA ALA A 251 9.71 23.71 33.63
C ALA A 251 9.55 22.35 34.36
N THR A 252 8.38 22.10 34.93
CA THR A 252 8.08 20.84 35.62
C THR A 252 7.97 19.68 34.63
N GLU A 253 7.29 19.90 33.49
CA GLU A 253 7.20 18.93 32.39
C GLU A 253 8.59 18.58 31.83
N ARG A 254 9.49 19.56 31.67
CA ARG A 254 10.87 19.29 31.24
C ARG A 254 11.66 18.42 32.22
N LEU A 255 11.47 18.61 33.53
CA LEU A 255 12.10 17.78 34.56
C LEU A 255 11.59 16.34 34.49
N GLU A 256 10.27 16.16 34.40
CA GLU A 256 9.64 14.85 34.27
C GLU A 256 10.05 14.13 32.97
N ASP A 257 10.16 14.87 31.87
CA ASP A 257 10.64 14.35 30.58
C ASP A 257 12.09 13.82 30.66
N LEU A 258 12.97 14.54 31.38
CA LEU A 258 14.36 14.11 31.58
C LEU A 258 14.45 12.84 32.42
N ASP A 259 13.67 12.76 33.51
CA ASP A 259 13.61 11.56 34.35
C ASP A 259 13.09 10.35 33.57
N LEU A 260 11.99 10.52 32.83
CA LEU A 260 11.43 9.46 31.98
C LEU A 260 12.43 9.01 30.91
N SER A 261 13.13 9.95 30.28
CA SER A 261 14.12 9.65 29.24
C SER A 261 15.34 8.92 29.79
N LEU A 262 15.80 9.28 30.99
CA LEU A 262 16.89 8.58 31.68
C LEU A 262 16.48 7.14 32.02
N GLU A 263 15.27 6.96 32.55
CA GLU A 263 14.73 5.63 32.79
C GLU A 263 14.66 4.79 31.51
N LEU A 264 14.16 5.39 30.41
CA LEU A 264 14.09 4.73 29.11
C LEU A 264 15.48 4.32 28.62
N LEU A 265 16.48 5.20 28.72
CA LEU A 265 17.86 4.92 28.30
C LEU A 265 18.44 3.70 29.04
N THR A 266 18.13 3.54 30.33
CA THR A 266 18.62 2.38 31.11
C THR A 266 17.93 1.06 30.75
N LYS A 267 16.66 1.11 30.34
CA LYS A 267 15.83 -0.09 30.09
C LYS A 267 15.80 -0.51 28.62
N ILE A 268 16.32 0.32 27.71
CA ILE A 268 16.18 0.12 26.27
C ILE A 268 16.89 -1.17 25.79
N GLU A 269 16.18 -1.94 24.97
CA GLU A 269 16.70 -3.14 24.32
C GLU A 269 16.66 -3.02 22.80
N LYS A 270 17.61 -3.69 22.14
CA LYS A 270 17.59 -3.84 20.68
C LYS A 270 16.31 -4.55 20.25
N ARG A 271 15.68 -4.12 19.14
CA ARG A 271 14.38 -4.59 18.64
C ARG A 271 13.15 -4.18 19.47
N GLN A 272 13.32 -3.37 20.51
CA GLN A 272 12.19 -2.76 21.22
C GLN A 272 11.54 -1.69 20.35
N LEU A 273 10.22 -1.54 20.50
CA LEU A 273 9.47 -0.46 19.86
C LEU A 273 9.36 0.73 20.79
N ILE A 274 9.48 1.93 20.21
CA ILE A 274 9.42 3.21 20.92
C ILE A 274 8.45 4.12 20.18
N GLY A 275 7.66 4.90 20.93
CA GLY A 275 6.78 5.93 20.37
C GLY A 275 7.58 7.10 19.76
N GLU A 276 6.92 7.94 18.98
CA GLU A 276 7.55 9.15 18.43
C GLU A 276 7.97 10.12 19.54
N ASP A 277 7.09 10.35 20.53
CA ASP A 277 7.37 11.25 21.65
C ASP A 277 8.53 10.74 22.50
N GLN A 278 8.51 9.45 22.85
CA GLN A 278 9.59 8.81 23.61
C GLN A 278 10.94 8.87 22.88
N TYR A 279 10.95 8.71 21.56
CA TYR A 279 12.17 8.79 20.77
C TYR A 279 12.69 10.24 20.71
N ARG A 280 11.81 11.23 20.54
CA ARG A 280 12.18 12.66 20.61
C ARG A 280 12.72 13.05 21.97
N SER A 281 12.10 12.61 23.06
CA SER A 281 12.61 12.89 24.41
C SER A 281 13.99 12.26 24.63
N LEU A 282 14.20 11.06 24.09
CA LEU A 282 15.52 10.41 24.11
C LEU A 282 16.56 11.15 23.26
N GLU A 283 16.21 11.65 22.07
CA GLU A 283 17.10 12.50 21.26
C GLU A 283 17.46 13.81 21.96
N ARG A 284 16.49 14.47 22.62
CA ARG A 284 16.76 15.67 23.42
C ARG A 284 17.74 15.38 24.56
N LEU A 285 17.55 14.27 25.27
CA LEU A 285 18.45 13.84 26.34
C LEU A 285 19.86 13.54 25.79
N LEU A 286 19.97 12.87 24.65
CA LEU A 286 21.28 12.59 24.02
C LEU A 286 21.99 13.88 23.56
N ASP A 287 21.25 14.86 23.05
CA ASP A 287 21.82 16.17 22.67
C ASP A 287 22.30 16.95 23.89
N VAL A 288 21.52 16.97 24.97
CA VAL A 288 21.90 17.55 26.27
C VAL A 288 23.18 16.90 26.81
N LEU A 289 23.25 15.56 26.79
CA LEU A 289 24.45 14.83 27.20
C LEU A 289 25.65 15.17 26.32
N SER A 290 25.45 15.28 25.00
CA SER A 290 26.52 15.60 24.06
C SER A 290 27.06 17.02 24.29
N ARG A 291 26.18 17.99 24.56
CA ARG A 291 26.55 19.37 24.90
C ARG A 291 27.31 19.46 26.22
N ARG A 292 26.92 18.74 27.26
CA ARG A 292 27.57 18.79 28.58
C ARG A 292 28.90 18.05 28.65
N LEU A 293 28.93 16.83 28.13
CA LEU A 293 30.09 15.95 28.27
C LEU A 293 31.12 16.18 27.16
N GLY A 294 30.78 16.95 26.12
CA GLY A 294 31.68 17.30 25.02
C GLY A 294 32.06 16.11 24.12
N GLU A 295 31.32 15.00 24.22
CA GLU A 295 31.47 13.81 23.39
C GLU A 295 30.18 13.54 22.62
N ASP A 296 30.28 12.93 21.43
CA ASP A 296 29.09 12.49 20.69
C ASP A 296 28.43 11.30 21.38
N TYR A 297 27.34 11.58 22.10
CA TYR A 297 26.45 10.58 22.69
C TYR A 297 25.27 10.23 21.77
N GLY A 298 25.07 10.96 20.67
CA GLY A 298 24.01 10.69 19.68
C GLY A 298 24.08 9.30 19.03
N GLU A 299 25.24 8.63 19.07
CA GLU A 299 25.38 7.27 18.56
C GLU A 299 24.99 6.15 19.54
N LEU A 300 24.71 6.48 20.81
CA LEU A 300 24.41 5.47 21.85
C LEU A 300 23.17 4.63 21.51
N VAL A 301 22.14 5.26 20.96
CA VAL A 301 20.87 4.63 20.62
C VAL A 301 20.47 5.09 19.23
N LYS A 302 20.33 4.14 18.31
CA LYS A 302 19.82 4.40 16.96
C LYS A 302 18.49 3.71 16.78
N ALA A 303 17.42 4.48 16.58
CA ALA A 303 16.13 3.95 16.17
C ALA A 303 15.81 4.33 14.72
N GLY A 304 14.94 3.56 14.08
CA GLY A 304 14.51 3.84 12.71
C GLY A 304 13.08 3.43 12.44
N LEU A 305 12.58 3.86 11.29
CA LEU A 305 11.22 3.58 10.82
C LEU A 305 11.20 2.75 9.54
N GLY A 306 10.07 2.09 9.31
CA GLY A 306 9.71 1.50 8.03
C GLY A 306 10.58 0.30 7.62
N GLY A 307 10.53 0.00 6.32
CA GLY A 307 11.29 -1.11 5.72
C GLY A 307 12.80 -0.96 5.84
N ALA A 308 13.32 0.27 5.95
CA ALA A 308 14.76 0.53 6.05
C ALA A 308 15.34 0.04 7.38
N ALA A 309 14.67 0.35 8.49
CA ALA A 309 15.08 -0.10 9.81
C ALA A 309 15.00 -1.62 9.95
N VAL A 310 13.92 -2.22 9.44
CA VAL A 310 13.74 -3.68 9.42
C VAL A 310 14.82 -4.35 8.56
N LYS A 311 15.19 -3.77 7.41
CA LYS A 311 16.26 -4.28 6.56
C LYS A 311 17.60 -4.32 7.32
N LYS A 312 17.98 -3.21 7.98
CA LYS A 312 19.22 -3.15 8.79
C LYS A 312 19.25 -4.26 9.84
N LEU A 313 18.16 -4.43 10.58
CA LEU A 313 18.04 -5.51 11.58
C LEU A 313 18.15 -6.91 10.97
N LEU A 314 17.67 -7.12 9.75
CA LEU A 314 17.78 -8.41 9.05
C LEU A 314 19.18 -8.65 8.49
N ASP A 315 19.89 -7.60 8.07
CA ASP A 315 21.25 -7.69 7.53
C ASP A 315 22.29 -8.05 8.61
N GLU A 316 22.02 -7.73 9.87
CA GLU A 316 22.91 -8.04 10.99
C GLU A 316 22.74 -9.46 11.56
N ILE A 317 21.73 -10.22 11.11
CA ILE A 317 21.43 -11.54 11.67
C ILE A 317 22.36 -12.60 11.07
N ASP A 318 23.19 -13.20 11.94
CA ASP A 318 23.91 -14.43 11.62
C ASP A 318 22.98 -15.64 11.77
N LEU A 319 22.57 -16.21 10.63
CA LEU A 319 21.68 -17.37 10.57
C LEU A 319 22.30 -18.63 11.20
N GLU A 320 23.61 -18.85 11.08
CA GLU A 320 24.27 -20.04 11.61
C GLU A 320 24.39 -19.98 13.13
N LYS A 321 24.63 -18.79 13.67
CA LYS A 321 24.60 -18.56 15.11
C LYS A 321 23.19 -18.72 15.65
N LEU A 322 22.19 -18.12 14.99
CA LEU A 322 20.79 -18.22 15.40
C LEU A 322 20.28 -19.66 15.38
N LEU A 323 20.67 -20.47 14.39
CA LEU A 323 20.30 -21.88 14.32
C LEU A 323 20.80 -22.65 15.56
N ARG A 324 22.07 -22.49 15.92
CA ARG A 324 22.68 -23.14 17.09
C ARG A 324 22.00 -22.72 18.40
N GLU A 325 21.67 -21.44 18.53
CA GLU A 325 20.94 -20.90 19.70
C GLU A 325 19.53 -21.52 19.81
N LEU A 326 18.80 -21.60 18.69
CA LEU A 326 17.46 -22.17 18.65
C LEU A 326 17.45 -23.68 18.89
N GLU A 327 18.43 -24.42 18.38
CA GLU A 327 18.59 -25.86 18.67
C GLU A 327 18.75 -26.11 20.18
N HIS A 328 19.59 -25.31 20.83
CA HIS A 328 19.78 -25.37 22.28
C HIS A 328 18.52 -24.94 23.05
N GLU A 329 17.81 -23.91 22.60
CA GLU A 329 16.55 -23.48 23.21
C GLU A 329 15.46 -24.56 23.13
N VAL A 330 15.37 -25.26 22.00
CA VAL A 330 14.40 -26.35 21.78
C VAL A 330 14.68 -27.56 22.66
N GLN A 331 15.95 -27.84 22.97
CA GLN A 331 16.34 -28.94 23.86
C GLN A 331 16.04 -28.63 25.34
N ASN A 332 16.29 -27.40 25.78
CA ASN A 332 16.18 -27.03 27.20
C ASN A 332 14.79 -26.55 27.63
N THR A 333 13.96 -26.10 26.70
CA THR A 333 12.67 -25.49 27.03
C THR A 333 11.52 -26.45 26.78
N GLN A 334 10.48 -26.42 27.62
CA GLN A 334 9.23 -27.16 27.41
C GLN A 334 8.03 -26.22 27.24
N GLY A 335 6.92 -26.74 26.71
CA GLY A 335 5.66 -26.00 26.58
C GLY A 335 5.59 -25.03 25.38
N PRO A 336 4.85 -23.90 25.48
CA PRO A 336 4.56 -23.03 24.34
C PRO A 336 5.80 -22.33 23.77
N ARG A 337 6.79 -22.04 24.62
CA ARG A 337 8.07 -21.45 24.21
C ARG A 337 8.86 -22.40 23.30
N ARG A 338 8.82 -23.72 23.59
CA ARG A 338 9.41 -24.76 22.72
C ARG A 338 8.73 -24.79 21.35
N VAL A 339 7.39 -24.71 21.29
CA VAL A 339 6.65 -24.70 20.02
C VAL A 339 7.02 -23.48 19.16
N ARG A 340 7.19 -22.31 19.77
CA ARG A 340 7.66 -21.11 19.07
C ARG A 340 9.09 -21.28 18.57
N ALA A 341 10.00 -21.79 19.40
CA ALA A 341 11.39 -22.04 19.01
C ALA A 341 11.49 -23.05 17.85
N ILE A 342 10.69 -24.12 17.85
CA ILE A 342 10.63 -25.10 16.74
C ILE A 342 10.24 -24.40 15.42
N LYS A 343 9.17 -23.59 15.43
CA LYS A 343 8.74 -22.85 14.22
C LYS A 343 9.80 -21.87 13.72
N ARG A 344 10.52 -21.20 14.64
CA ARG A 344 11.63 -20.30 14.29
C ARG A 344 12.80 -21.07 13.71
N LEU A 345 13.12 -22.23 14.27
CA LEU A 345 14.17 -23.13 13.80
C LEU A 345 13.86 -23.63 12.38
N GLU A 346 12.62 -24.08 12.13
CA GLU A 346 12.17 -24.50 10.78
C GLU A 346 12.38 -23.40 9.73
N VAL A 347 12.01 -22.16 10.05
CA VAL A 347 12.20 -21.03 9.12
C VAL A 347 13.68 -20.72 8.92
N THR A 348 14.48 -20.68 10.00
CA THR A 348 15.92 -20.37 9.95
C THR A 348 16.67 -21.43 9.13
N GLN A 349 16.36 -22.71 9.36
CA GLN A 349 16.88 -23.84 8.57
C GLN A 349 16.53 -23.67 7.08
N ALA A 350 15.28 -23.34 6.76
CA ALA A 350 14.86 -23.14 5.38
C ALA A 350 15.63 -22.01 4.67
N PHE A 351 16.01 -20.94 5.37
CA PHE A 351 16.86 -19.88 4.81
C PHE A 351 18.28 -20.36 4.52
N LEU A 352 18.88 -21.14 5.43
CA LEU A 352 20.20 -21.73 5.23
C LEU A 352 20.21 -22.71 4.06
N ASP A 353 19.24 -23.62 4.00
CA ASP A 353 19.14 -24.63 2.94
C ASP A 353 18.93 -24.00 1.56
N SER A 354 18.12 -22.93 1.49
CA SER A 354 17.85 -22.20 0.24
C SER A 354 18.94 -21.20 -0.15
N LYS A 355 19.92 -20.94 0.73
CA LYS A 355 20.94 -19.88 0.58
C LYS A 355 20.34 -18.50 0.32
N ALA A 356 19.12 -18.27 0.82
CA ALA A 356 18.42 -17.01 0.68
C ALA A 356 18.78 -16.08 1.84
N HIS A 357 18.98 -14.80 1.55
CA HIS A 357 19.25 -13.81 2.58
C HIS A 357 17.93 -13.25 3.15
N PRO A 358 17.73 -13.15 4.48
CA PRO A 358 16.49 -12.67 5.07
C PRO A 358 16.09 -11.26 4.61
N SER A 359 17.06 -10.39 4.35
CA SER A 359 16.80 -9.02 3.90
C SER A 359 16.16 -8.91 2.53
N TRP A 360 16.17 -9.97 1.71
CA TRP A 360 15.45 -10.01 0.42
C TRP A 360 13.92 -9.97 0.57
N MET A 361 13.39 -10.18 1.78
CA MET A 361 11.97 -9.94 2.07
C MET A 361 11.60 -8.45 1.99
N ILE A 362 12.60 -7.56 2.08
CA ILE A 362 12.47 -6.12 1.86
C ILE A 362 12.91 -5.80 0.43
N LEU A 363 11.97 -5.31 -0.36
CA LEU A 363 12.14 -4.99 -1.77
C LEU A 363 12.68 -3.57 -1.94
N GLU A 364 13.77 -3.46 -2.69
CA GLU A 364 14.28 -2.18 -3.20
C GLU A 364 13.88 -1.96 -4.67
N CYS A 365 13.60 -3.06 -5.37
CA CYS A 365 13.09 -3.03 -6.73
C CYS A 365 11.86 -3.93 -6.88
N ILE A 366 10.89 -3.49 -7.69
CA ILE A 366 9.68 -4.25 -7.99
C ILE A 366 9.69 -4.66 -9.46
N PRO A 367 9.57 -5.96 -9.78
CA PRO A 367 9.45 -6.40 -11.16
C PRO A 367 8.10 -5.96 -11.74
N VAL A 368 8.13 -5.49 -12.99
CA VAL A 368 6.94 -5.12 -13.76
C VAL A 368 6.65 -6.20 -14.78
N ILE A 369 5.47 -6.81 -14.67
CA ILE A 369 5.03 -7.84 -15.60
C ILE A 369 4.90 -7.30 -17.03
N SER A 370 5.23 -8.16 -17.98
CA SER A 370 5.24 -7.89 -19.41
C SER A 370 3.91 -7.28 -19.91
N PRO A 371 3.93 -6.28 -20.81
CA PRO A 371 2.72 -5.59 -21.26
C PRO A 371 1.63 -6.48 -21.87
N GLU A 372 1.99 -7.57 -22.56
CA GLU A 372 0.97 -8.50 -23.11
C GLU A 372 0.19 -9.26 -22.03
N LEU A 373 0.74 -9.40 -20.82
CA LEU A 373 0.07 -10.02 -19.68
C LEU A 373 -0.85 -9.03 -18.93
N ARG A 374 -0.75 -7.73 -19.25
CA ARG A 374 -1.60 -6.64 -18.71
C ARG A 374 -2.10 -5.73 -19.85
N PRO A 375 -2.88 -6.27 -20.80
CA PRO A 375 -3.21 -5.57 -22.03
C PRO A 375 -4.06 -4.31 -21.79
N MET A 376 -3.94 -3.38 -22.74
CA MET A 376 -4.83 -2.23 -22.90
C MET A 376 -5.44 -2.34 -24.28
N VAL A 377 -6.76 -2.52 -24.36
CA VAL A 377 -7.49 -2.78 -25.59
C VAL A 377 -8.42 -1.61 -25.85
N GLN A 378 -8.40 -1.09 -27.08
CA GLN A 378 -9.34 -0.06 -27.50
C GLN A 378 -10.68 -0.72 -27.82
N LEU A 379 -11.77 -0.18 -27.26
CA LEU A 379 -13.14 -0.57 -27.54
C LEU A 379 -13.73 0.31 -28.66
N ASP A 380 -14.84 -0.15 -29.22
CA ASP A 380 -15.63 0.64 -30.17
C ASP A 380 -16.10 1.94 -29.50
N GLY A 381 -15.92 3.06 -30.21
CA GLY A 381 -16.18 4.41 -29.68
C GLY A 381 -14.98 5.09 -29.01
N GLY A 382 -13.76 4.60 -29.23
CA GLY A 382 -12.52 5.29 -28.83
C GLY A 382 -12.14 5.16 -27.35
N ARG A 383 -12.96 4.46 -26.54
CA ARG A 383 -12.67 4.15 -25.13
C ARG A 383 -11.58 3.08 -25.02
N PHE A 384 -10.87 3.05 -23.90
CA PHE A 384 -9.85 2.03 -23.61
C PHE A 384 -10.29 1.18 -22.41
N ALA A 385 -10.15 -0.13 -22.55
CA ALA A 385 -10.23 -1.09 -21.46
C ALA A 385 -8.82 -1.49 -21.04
N THR A 386 -8.48 -1.27 -19.77
CA THR A 386 -7.20 -1.63 -19.17
C THR A 386 -7.35 -2.78 -18.19
N SER A 387 -6.30 -3.59 -18.05
CA SER A 387 -6.18 -4.50 -16.91
C SER A 387 -6.01 -3.72 -15.60
N ASP A 388 -6.69 -4.15 -14.53
CA ASP A 388 -6.58 -3.61 -13.17
C ASP A 388 -5.13 -3.45 -12.67
N LEU A 389 -4.22 -4.35 -13.09
CA LEU A 389 -2.80 -4.27 -12.77
C LEU A 389 -2.16 -2.95 -13.21
N ASN A 390 -2.58 -2.40 -14.35
CA ASN A 390 -2.02 -1.15 -14.88
C ASN A 390 -2.28 0.02 -13.92
N ASP A 391 -3.44 0.03 -13.26
CA ASP A 391 -3.77 1.06 -12.27
C ASP A 391 -2.95 0.88 -10.99
N LEU A 392 -2.74 -0.35 -10.54
CA LEU A 392 -1.89 -0.66 -9.38
C LEU A 392 -0.42 -0.27 -9.65
N TYR A 393 0.15 -0.63 -10.80
CA TYR A 393 1.50 -0.19 -11.19
C TYR A 393 1.59 1.33 -11.31
N ARG A 394 0.59 1.98 -11.92
CA ARG A 394 0.56 3.44 -12.05
C ARG A 394 0.56 4.14 -10.70
N ARG A 395 -0.21 3.64 -9.73
CA ARG A 395 -0.22 4.17 -8.35
C ARG A 395 1.18 4.09 -7.73
N ILE A 396 1.87 2.95 -7.84
CA ILE A 396 3.24 2.80 -7.33
C ILE A 396 4.19 3.78 -8.00
N ILE A 397 4.17 3.90 -9.33
CA ILE A 397 5.05 4.82 -10.06
C ILE A 397 4.81 6.27 -9.63
N ASN A 398 3.55 6.68 -9.51
CA ASN A 398 3.20 8.04 -9.09
C ASN A 398 3.67 8.35 -7.66
N ARG A 399 3.43 7.43 -6.70
CA ARG A 399 3.89 7.56 -5.31
C ARG A 399 5.41 7.56 -5.22
N ASN A 400 6.08 6.69 -5.96
CA ASN A 400 7.54 6.62 -5.99
C ASN A 400 8.16 7.91 -6.55
N ASN A 401 7.62 8.43 -7.66
CA ASN A 401 8.10 9.68 -8.24
C ASN A 401 7.80 10.89 -7.33
N ARG A 402 6.65 10.90 -6.66
CA ARG A 402 6.31 11.92 -5.65
C ARG A 402 7.28 11.88 -4.48
N LEU A 403 7.58 10.68 -3.95
CA LEU A 403 8.55 10.51 -2.88
C LEU A 403 9.94 11.02 -3.27
N LYS A 404 10.42 10.74 -4.51
CA LYS A 404 11.69 11.29 -5.01
C LYS A 404 11.69 12.81 -4.97
N LYS A 405 10.66 13.46 -5.53
CA LYS A 405 10.53 14.92 -5.52
C LYS A 405 10.50 15.51 -4.11
N ILE A 406 9.72 14.92 -3.20
CA ILE A 406 9.61 15.38 -1.80
C ILE A 406 10.97 15.25 -1.10
N THR A 407 11.72 14.19 -1.37
CA THR A 407 13.06 13.98 -0.84
C THR A 407 14.05 15.00 -1.39
N ASP A 408 13.97 15.32 -2.69
CA ASP A 408 14.83 16.31 -3.35
C ASP A 408 14.62 17.73 -2.77
N ILE A 409 13.37 18.06 -2.43
CA ILE A 409 12.99 19.35 -1.81
C ILE A 409 13.35 19.39 -0.30
N ARG A 410 13.83 18.29 0.28
CA ARG A 410 14.13 18.15 1.73
C ARG A 410 12.93 18.53 2.61
N ALA A 411 11.74 18.10 2.22
CA ALA A 411 10.54 18.33 3.02
C ALA A 411 10.64 17.66 4.42
N PRO A 412 9.87 18.15 5.42
CA PRO A 412 9.85 17.57 6.76
C PRO A 412 9.64 16.06 6.79
N GLU A 413 10.25 15.38 7.77
CA GLU A 413 10.23 13.92 7.87
C GLU A 413 8.83 13.33 7.98
N SER A 414 7.88 14.04 8.60
CA SER A 414 6.48 13.62 8.72
C SER A 414 5.83 13.41 7.34
N ILE A 415 6.06 14.33 6.40
CA ILE A 415 5.55 14.25 5.02
C ILE A 415 6.23 13.11 4.27
N VAL A 416 7.55 12.97 4.42
CA VAL A 416 8.33 11.89 3.82
C VAL A 416 7.85 10.52 4.32
N ASN A 417 7.63 10.37 5.62
CA ASN A 417 7.17 9.14 6.26
C ASN A 417 5.73 8.80 5.83
N HIS A 418 4.86 9.80 5.71
CA HIS A 418 3.52 9.61 5.17
C HIS A 418 3.56 9.08 3.72
N GLU A 419 4.38 9.66 2.84
CA GLU A 419 4.49 9.22 1.45
C GLU A 419 5.15 7.83 1.34
N LYS A 420 6.14 7.51 2.19
CA LYS A 420 6.70 6.16 2.31
C LYS A 420 5.66 5.13 2.74
N ARG A 421 4.79 5.47 3.70
CA ARG A 421 3.65 4.61 4.11
C ARG A 421 2.69 4.36 2.94
N LEU A 422 2.33 5.40 2.19
CA LEU A 422 1.47 5.26 1.00
C LEU A 422 2.12 4.42 -0.10
N LEU A 423 3.45 4.52 -0.28
CA LEU A 423 4.19 3.68 -1.21
C LEU A 423 4.12 2.20 -0.78
N GLN A 424 4.33 1.90 0.51
CA GLN A 424 4.18 0.55 1.06
C GLN A 424 2.77 -0.01 0.80
N GLU A 425 1.72 0.77 1.08
CA GLU A 425 0.33 0.37 0.85
C GLU A 425 0.01 0.16 -0.65
N ALA A 426 0.61 0.94 -1.54
CA ALA A 426 0.44 0.76 -2.98
C ALA A 426 1.09 -0.55 -3.48
N VAL A 427 2.26 -0.91 -2.93
CA VAL A 427 2.95 -2.17 -3.26
C VAL A 427 2.20 -3.38 -2.69
N ASP A 428 1.67 -3.25 -1.48
CA ASP A 428 0.80 -4.25 -0.88
C ASP A 428 -0.41 -4.54 -1.77
N ALA A 429 -1.07 -3.48 -2.27
CA ALA A 429 -2.22 -3.60 -3.16
C ALA A 429 -1.87 -4.25 -4.51
N LEU A 430 -0.67 -4.01 -5.06
CA LEU A 430 -0.21 -4.69 -6.27
C LEU A 430 -0.06 -6.20 -6.06
N ILE A 431 0.55 -6.60 -4.94
CA ILE A 431 0.86 -7.99 -4.65
C ILE A 431 -0.38 -8.76 -4.20
N ASP A 432 -1.10 -8.28 -3.19
CA ASP A 432 -2.27 -8.94 -2.57
C ASP A 432 -3.26 -7.88 -2.03
N ASN A 433 -4.15 -7.41 -2.92
CA ASN A 433 -5.10 -6.33 -2.60
C ASN A 433 -6.14 -6.77 -1.57
N GLY A 434 -6.32 -5.98 -0.51
CA GLY A 434 -7.31 -6.26 0.55
C GLY A 434 -6.83 -7.18 1.68
N ARG A 435 -5.54 -7.57 1.71
CA ARG A 435 -5.01 -8.44 2.76
C ARG A 435 -4.76 -7.74 4.10
N ARG A 436 -4.49 -6.43 4.10
CA ARG A 436 -4.28 -5.62 5.32
C ARG A 436 -5.40 -4.60 5.51
N SER A 437 -5.47 -3.65 4.59
CA SER A 437 -6.40 -2.52 4.64
C SER A 437 -7.58 -2.76 3.72
N ARG A 438 -8.54 -1.84 3.73
CA ARG A 438 -9.63 -1.80 2.75
C ARG A 438 -9.02 -1.89 1.34
N PRO A 439 -9.56 -2.77 0.47
CA PRO A 439 -8.98 -2.98 -0.84
C PRO A 439 -9.07 -1.69 -1.66
N VAL A 440 -8.04 -1.46 -2.47
CA VAL A 440 -8.05 -0.35 -3.43
C VAL A 440 -9.14 -0.65 -4.46
N VAL A 441 -10.11 0.25 -4.56
CA VAL A 441 -11.21 0.17 -5.52
C VAL A 441 -10.88 0.95 -6.79
N GLY A 442 -11.40 0.46 -7.91
CA GLY A 442 -11.38 1.17 -9.19
C GLY A 442 -12.56 2.13 -9.34
N SER A 443 -12.68 2.75 -10.52
CA SER A 443 -13.78 3.68 -10.86
C SER A 443 -15.18 3.08 -10.72
N THR A 444 -15.30 1.75 -10.79
CA THR A 444 -16.59 1.04 -10.67
C THR A 444 -16.86 0.57 -9.24
N ASN A 445 -16.23 1.16 -8.21
CA ASN A 445 -16.28 0.75 -6.80
C ASN A 445 -15.99 -0.76 -6.56
N ARG A 446 -15.40 -1.43 -7.55
CA ARG A 446 -14.97 -2.83 -7.45
C ARG A 446 -13.52 -2.87 -6.97
N PRO A 447 -13.14 -3.80 -6.08
CA PRO A 447 -11.73 -4.01 -5.76
C PRO A 447 -10.94 -4.40 -7.02
N LEU A 448 -9.78 -3.76 -7.19
CA LEU A 448 -8.86 -4.06 -8.28
C LEU A 448 -8.23 -5.45 -8.06
N LYS A 449 -8.14 -6.26 -9.12
CA LYS A 449 -7.47 -7.57 -9.07
C LYS A 449 -5.95 -7.43 -8.97
N SER A 450 -5.36 -8.00 -7.93
CA SER A 450 -3.91 -8.02 -7.68
C SER A 450 -3.18 -9.16 -8.40
N LEU A 451 -1.84 -9.19 -8.30
CA LEU A 451 -1.03 -10.30 -8.82
C LEU A 451 -1.39 -11.64 -8.15
N SER A 452 -1.68 -11.64 -6.85
CA SER A 452 -2.14 -12.82 -6.12
C SER A 452 -3.49 -13.32 -6.66
N ASP A 453 -4.42 -12.41 -6.95
CA ASP A 453 -5.76 -12.77 -7.45
C ASP A 453 -5.70 -13.36 -8.86
N MET A 454 -4.70 -13.00 -9.65
CA MET A 454 -4.47 -13.63 -10.95
C MET A 454 -4.09 -15.10 -10.83
N LEU A 455 -3.51 -15.52 -9.71
CA LEU A 455 -3.11 -16.90 -9.46
C LEU A 455 -4.22 -17.68 -8.74
N LYS A 456 -4.87 -17.06 -7.76
CA LYS A 456 -5.85 -17.68 -6.85
C LYS A 456 -7.26 -17.72 -7.46
N GLY A 457 -8.12 -18.54 -6.85
CA GLY A 457 -9.55 -18.58 -7.16
C GLY A 457 -9.93 -19.39 -8.41
N LYS A 458 -11.24 -19.46 -8.69
CA LYS A 458 -11.79 -20.21 -9.84
C LYS A 458 -11.40 -19.58 -11.18
N GLU A 459 -11.29 -18.26 -11.23
CA GLU A 459 -10.87 -17.52 -12.42
C GLU A 459 -9.34 -17.38 -12.56
N GLY A 460 -8.59 -17.80 -11.53
CA GLY A 460 -7.13 -17.71 -11.51
C GLY A 460 -6.46 -18.61 -12.54
N LEU A 461 -5.19 -18.29 -12.80
CA LEU A 461 -4.37 -18.93 -13.82
C LEU A 461 -4.29 -20.45 -13.64
N PHE A 462 -4.10 -20.94 -12.41
CA PHE A 462 -3.96 -22.38 -12.14
C PHE A 462 -5.21 -23.17 -12.51
N ARG A 463 -6.39 -22.71 -12.09
CA ARG A 463 -7.65 -23.46 -12.31
C ARG A 463 -8.20 -23.26 -13.71
N LYS A 464 -8.21 -22.02 -14.21
CA LYS A 464 -8.90 -21.67 -15.47
C LYS A 464 -8.03 -21.83 -16.70
N ASN A 465 -6.71 -21.65 -16.57
CA ASN A 465 -5.81 -21.58 -17.72
C ASN A 465 -4.77 -22.70 -17.77
N LEU A 466 -4.44 -23.35 -16.65
CA LEU A 466 -3.51 -24.48 -16.62
C LEU A 466 -4.25 -25.83 -16.63
N LEU A 467 -5.18 -26.05 -15.70
CA LEU A 467 -5.93 -27.31 -15.61
C LEU A 467 -7.02 -27.44 -16.68
N GLY A 468 -7.81 -26.39 -16.89
CA GLY A 468 -8.74 -26.28 -18.01
C GLY A 468 -8.17 -25.41 -19.11
N LYS A 469 -8.33 -25.80 -20.38
CA LYS A 469 -8.01 -24.96 -21.53
C LYS A 469 -9.06 -25.13 -22.60
N ARG A 470 -9.27 -24.08 -23.39
CA ARG A 470 -9.96 -24.23 -24.67
C ARG A 470 -9.03 -24.99 -25.62
N VAL A 471 -9.58 -25.99 -26.29
CA VAL A 471 -8.83 -26.87 -27.18
C VAL A 471 -9.34 -26.73 -28.60
N ASP A 472 -8.43 -26.69 -29.56
CA ASP A 472 -8.75 -26.79 -30.97
C ASP A 472 -9.22 -28.22 -31.32
N TYR A 473 -9.71 -28.43 -32.54
CA TYR A 473 -10.22 -29.74 -33.00
C TYR A 473 -11.33 -30.29 -32.09
N SER A 474 -12.20 -29.40 -31.64
CA SER A 474 -13.35 -29.72 -30.82
C SER A 474 -14.62 -29.07 -31.35
N GLY A 475 -15.75 -29.72 -31.09
CA GLY A 475 -17.08 -29.28 -31.50
C GLY A 475 -18.10 -29.58 -30.41
N ARG A 476 -19.29 -29.00 -30.52
CA ARG A 476 -20.42 -29.31 -29.63
C ARG A 476 -21.70 -29.30 -30.42
N SER A 477 -22.58 -30.26 -30.18
CA SER A 477 -23.95 -30.24 -30.69
C SER A 477 -24.90 -30.98 -29.73
N VAL A 478 -26.20 -30.82 -30.01
CA VAL A 478 -27.28 -31.54 -29.33
C VAL A 478 -27.18 -33.01 -29.68
N ILE A 479 -27.45 -33.87 -28.69
CA ILE A 479 -27.49 -35.32 -28.87
C ILE A 479 -28.90 -35.83 -29.17
N VAL A 480 -28.98 -36.86 -29.99
CA VAL A 480 -30.20 -37.62 -30.26
C VAL A 480 -29.91 -39.12 -30.18
N VAL A 481 -30.95 -39.91 -29.98
CA VAL A 481 -30.81 -41.37 -29.86
C VAL A 481 -30.48 -42.00 -31.22
N GLY A 482 -29.43 -42.83 -31.27
CA GLY A 482 -29.05 -43.62 -32.43
C GLY A 482 -29.19 -45.11 -32.17
N PRO A 483 -30.41 -45.69 -32.21
CA PRO A 483 -30.64 -47.08 -31.80
C PRO A 483 -30.04 -48.12 -32.76
N HIS A 484 -29.69 -47.72 -33.97
CA HIS A 484 -29.09 -48.56 -35.01
C HIS A 484 -27.56 -48.60 -34.94
N LEU A 485 -26.95 -47.76 -34.12
CA LEU A 485 -25.50 -47.72 -33.94
C LEU A 485 -25.04 -48.94 -33.13
N LYS A 486 -23.82 -49.39 -33.37
CA LYS A 486 -23.16 -50.33 -32.45
C LYS A 486 -22.65 -49.58 -31.23
N LEU A 487 -22.38 -50.29 -30.13
CA LEU A 487 -21.95 -49.65 -28.88
C LEU A 487 -20.67 -48.81 -29.05
N HIS A 488 -19.72 -49.24 -29.88
CA HIS A 488 -18.49 -48.50 -30.19
C HIS A 488 -18.68 -47.37 -31.20
N GLN A 489 -19.87 -47.16 -31.76
CA GLN A 489 -20.11 -46.18 -32.83
C GLN A 489 -20.87 -44.96 -32.31
N CYS A 490 -20.60 -43.80 -32.90
CA CYS A 490 -21.39 -42.60 -32.72
C CYS A 490 -21.70 -41.95 -34.07
N GLY A 491 -22.90 -41.38 -34.22
CA GLY A 491 -23.23 -40.60 -35.42
C GLY A 491 -22.68 -39.19 -35.32
N LEU A 492 -21.79 -38.81 -36.23
CA LEU A 492 -21.21 -37.47 -36.32
C LEU A 492 -21.78 -36.72 -37.54
N PRO A 493 -22.35 -35.52 -37.35
CA PRO A 493 -22.84 -34.69 -38.45
C PRO A 493 -21.77 -34.41 -39.51
N LYS A 494 -22.14 -34.55 -40.77
CA LYS A 494 -21.26 -34.28 -41.93
C LYS A 494 -20.56 -32.91 -41.88
N GLU A 495 -21.30 -31.84 -41.61
CA GLU A 495 -20.74 -30.48 -41.51
C GLU A 495 -19.71 -30.35 -40.36
N MET A 496 -20.02 -30.96 -39.21
CA MET A 496 -19.14 -30.92 -38.03
C MET A 496 -17.87 -31.73 -38.27
N ALA A 497 -18.02 -32.94 -38.82
CA ALA A 497 -16.89 -33.79 -39.16
C ALA A 497 -15.96 -33.11 -40.16
N LEU A 498 -16.52 -32.42 -41.16
CA LEU A 498 -15.72 -31.71 -42.16
C LEU A 498 -14.83 -30.62 -41.54
N GLU A 499 -15.33 -29.84 -40.58
CA GLU A 499 -14.52 -28.82 -39.88
C GLU A 499 -13.51 -29.44 -38.91
N LEU A 500 -13.90 -30.48 -38.16
CA LEU A 500 -13.02 -31.17 -37.23
C LEU A 500 -11.83 -31.84 -37.93
N PHE A 501 -12.07 -32.48 -39.08
CA PHE A 501 -11.07 -33.21 -39.84
C PHE A 501 -10.47 -32.41 -41.01
N LYS A 502 -10.73 -31.10 -41.07
CA LYS A 502 -10.38 -30.22 -42.19
C LYS A 502 -8.94 -30.38 -42.69
N PRO A 503 -7.89 -30.39 -41.84
CA PRO A 503 -6.51 -30.54 -42.32
C PRO A 503 -6.22 -31.91 -42.93
N PHE A 504 -6.86 -32.96 -42.42
CA PHE A 504 -6.69 -34.33 -42.92
C PHE A 504 -7.37 -34.51 -44.28
N VAL A 505 -8.57 -33.95 -44.45
CA VAL A 505 -9.27 -33.92 -45.74
C VAL A 505 -8.47 -33.12 -46.78
N MET A 506 -7.90 -31.98 -46.39
CA MET A 506 -7.04 -31.20 -47.28
C MET A 506 -5.82 -32.00 -47.77
N LYS A 507 -5.23 -32.84 -46.89
CA LYS A 507 -4.12 -33.71 -47.26
C LYS A 507 -4.58 -34.82 -48.22
N ALA A 508 -5.68 -35.51 -47.92
CA ALA A 508 -6.22 -36.59 -48.75
C ALA A 508 -6.58 -36.10 -50.17
N LEU A 509 -7.16 -34.90 -50.30
CA LEU A 509 -7.49 -34.30 -51.61
C LEU A 509 -6.25 -33.99 -52.46
N VAL A 510 -5.11 -33.69 -51.84
CA VAL A 510 -3.84 -33.46 -52.55
C VAL A 510 -3.19 -34.79 -52.93
N GLU A 511 -3.18 -35.77 -52.04
CA GLU A 511 -2.60 -37.10 -52.28
C GLU A 511 -3.34 -37.86 -53.39
N ARG A 512 -4.66 -37.72 -53.47
CA ARG A 512 -5.48 -38.29 -54.56
C ARG A 512 -5.40 -37.52 -55.88
N GLY A 513 -4.69 -36.40 -55.93
CA GLY A 513 -4.50 -35.60 -57.14
C GLY A 513 -5.70 -34.73 -57.56
N TYR A 514 -6.75 -34.63 -56.73
CA TYR A 514 -7.89 -33.71 -57.00
C TYR A 514 -7.47 -32.24 -56.97
N THR A 515 -6.44 -31.91 -56.20
CA THR A 515 -5.84 -30.57 -56.19
C THR A 515 -4.33 -30.63 -56.07
N THR A 516 -3.63 -29.68 -56.65
CA THR A 516 -2.16 -29.58 -56.55
C THR A 516 -1.71 -28.81 -55.31
N ASN A 517 -2.51 -27.83 -54.86
CA ASN A 517 -2.16 -26.94 -53.77
C ASN A 517 -3.10 -27.09 -52.56
N ILE A 518 -2.52 -26.99 -51.36
CA ILE A 518 -3.26 -26.95 -50.09
C ILE A 518 -4.29 -25.80 -50.07
N LYS A 519 -3.95 -24.64 -50.64
CA LYS A 519 -4.88 -23.49 -50.71
C LYS A 519 -6.10 -23.77 -51.60
N SER A 520 -5.93 -24.50 -52.70
CA SER A 520 -7.06 -24.92 -53.55
C SER A 520 -7.91 -25.98 -52.87
N ALA A 521 -7.29 -26.92 -52.14
CA ALA A 521 -8.01 -27.90 -51.32
C ALA A 521 -8.89 -27.20 -50.28
N LYS A 522 -8.35 -26.19 -49.57
CA LYS A 522 -9.14 -25.38 -48.63
C LYS A 522 -10.37 -24.75 -49.29
N ARG A 523 -10.19 -24.12 -50.47
CA ARG A 523 -11.31 -23.52 -51.22
C ARG A 523 -12.33 -24.56 -51.70
N MET A 524 -11.90 -25.78 -51.98
CA MET A 524 -12.79 -26.88 -52.38
C MET A 524 -13.66 -27.34 -51.21
N ILE A 525 -13.07 -27.43 -50.01
CA ILE A 525 -13.78 -27.72 -48.76
C ILE A 525 -14.76 -26.59 -48.42
N ASP A 526 -14.32 -25.34 -48.46
CA ASP A 526 -15.18 -24.18 -48.16
C ASP A 526 -16.36 -24.07 -49.15
N LYS A 527 -16.23 -24.61 -50.37
CA LYS A 527 -17.30 -24.71 -51.38
C LYS A 527 -18.11 -26.01 -51.31
N MET A 528 -17.81 -26.91 -50.39
CA MET A 528 -18.48 -28.21 -50.19
C MET A 528 -18.65 -29.02 -51.49
N LYS A 529 -17.58 -29.14 -52.29
CA LYS A 529 -17.66 -29.95 -53.52
C LYS A 529 -17.87 -31.44 -53.22
N PRO A 530 -18.50 -32.21 -54.13
CA PRO A 530 -18.80 -33.63 -53.91
C PRO A 530 -17.58 -34.50 -53.54
N GLU A 531 -16.42 -34.25 -54.16
CA GLU A 531 -15.20 -35.04 -53.98
C GLU A 531 -14.65 -34.96 -52.54
N VAL A 532 -15.07 -33.95 -51.78
CA VAL A 532 -14.69 -33.74 -50.38
C VAL A 532 -15.33 -34.80 -49.48
N TRP A 533 -16.54 -35.26 -49.79
CA TRP A 533 -17.26 -36.24 -48.98
C TRP A 533 -16.60 -37.63 -49.06
N ASP A 534 -16.15 -38.02 -50.25
CA ASP A 534 -15.42 -39.28 -50.46
C ASP A 534 -14.09 -39.29 -49.71
N ALA A 535 -13.39 -38.14 -49.70
CA ALA A 535 -12.16 -37.96 -48.95
C ALA A 535 -12.41 -37.94 -47.43
N LEU A 536 -13.52 -37.36 -46.98
CA LEU A 536 -13.91 -37.31 -45.57
C LEU A 536 -14.22 -38.72 -45.03
N GLU A 537 -14.96 -39.54 -45.77
CA GLU A 537 -15.30 -40.90 -45.36
C GLU A 537 -14.06 -41.80 -45.20
N GLU A 538 -13.07 -41.64 -46.07
CA GLU A 538 -11.78 -42.32 -45.96
C GLU A 538 -11.02 -41.90 -44.69
N VAL A 539 -10.92 -40.60 -44.43
CA VAL A 539 -10.17 -40.05 -43.29
C VAL A 539 -10.78 -40.44 -41.94
N ILE A 540 -12.11 -40.54 -41.88
CA ILE A 540 -12.86 -40.87 -40.68
C ILE A 540 -12.75 -42.36 -40.33
N ARG A 541 -12.54 -43.22 -41.33
CA ARG A 541 -12.40 -44.65 -41.12
C ARG A 541 -11.21 -44.92 -40.21
N GLU A 542 -11.47 -45.69 -39.15
CA GLU A 542 -10.50 -46.01 -38.10
C GLU A 542 -9.97 -44.82 -37.26
N HIS A 543 -10.58 -43.63 -37.37
CA HIS A 543 -10.19 -42.49 -36.52
C HIS A 543 -11.20 -42.30 -35.36
N PRO A 544 -10.90 -42.74 -34.12
CA PRO A 544 -11.82 -42.60 -33.00
C PRO A 544 -12.01 -41.13 -32.62
N VAL A 545 -13.20 -40.77 -32.12
CA VAL A 545 -13.50 -39.46 -31.53
C VAL A 545 -13.90 -39.63 -30.06
N LEU A 546 -13.60 -38.63 -29.24
CA LEU A 546 -14.00 -38.62 -27.84
C LEU A 546 -15.27 -37.81 -27.67
N LEU A 547 -16.30 -38.39 -27.06
CA LEU A 547 -17.51 -37.70 -26.64
C LEU A 547 -17.46 -37.40 -25.15
N ASN A 548 -17.83 -36.18 -24.77
CA ASN A 548 -17.87 -35.71 -23.39
C ASN A 548 -19.15 -34.94 -23.09
N ARG A 549 -19.80 -35.25 -21.97
CA ARG A 549 -20.92 -34.46 -21.43
C ARG A 549 -20.50 -33.80 -20.12
N ALA A 550 -20.75 -32.50 -20.01
CA ALA A 550 -20.53 -31.77 -18.77
C ALA A 550 -21.80 -31.79 -17.90
N PRO A 551 -21.71 -31.96 -16.56
CA PRO A 551 -20.48 -32.14 -15.77
C PRO A 551 -19.90 -33.56 -15.84
N THR A 552 -18.58 -33.67 -15.98
CA THR A 552 -17.87 -34.95 -15.99
C THR A 552 -17.61 -35.41 -14.54
N LEU A 553 -18.47 -36.27 -13.99
CA LEU A 553 -18.38 -36.73 -12.59
C LEU A 553 -17.37 -37.86 -12.39
N HIS A 554 -17.19 -38.70 -13.40
CA HIS A 554 -16.30 -39.86 -13.37
C HIS A 554 -15.70 -40.09 -14.77
N ARG A 555 -14.70 -40.98 -14.87
CA ARG A 555 -14.00 -41.26 -16.12
C ARG A 555 -14.92 -41.62 -17.30
N LEU A 556 -16.03 -42.34 -17.06
CA LEU A 556 -16.98 -42.74 -18.11
C LEU A 556 -17.80 -41.58 -18.69
N GLY A 557 -17.67 -40.37 -18.13
CA GLY A 557 -18.23 -39.16 -18.74
C GLY A 557 -17.44 -38.69 -19.96
N ILE A 558 -16.33 -39.37 -20.29
CA ILE A 558 -15.60 -39.26 -21.55
C ILE A 558 -15.40 -40.67 -22.09
N GLN A 559 -15.89 -40.95 -23.30
CA GLN A 559 -15.65 -42.24 -23.97
C GLN A 559 -15.30 -42.02 -25.44
N ALA A 560 -14.54 -42.96 -26.00
CA ALA A 560 -14.19 -42.99 -27.40
C ALA A 560 -15.20 -43.79 -28.21
N PHE A 561 -15.49 -43.31 -29.42
CA PHE A 561 -16.38 -43.93 -30.38
C PHE A 561 -15.78 -43.83 -31.78
N GLU A 562 -16.14 -44.77 -32.64
CA GLU A 562 -15.90 -44.68 -34.07
C GLU A 562 -17.00 -43.81 -34.72
N PRO A 563 -16.62 -42.69 -35.35
CA PRO A 563 -17.57 -41.80 -36.01
C PRO A 563 -18.19 -42.45 -37.27
N VAL A 564 -19.51 -42.42 -37.34
CA VAL A 564 -20.30 -42.74 -38.53
C VAL A 564 -20.90 -41.44 -39.04
N LEU A 565 -20.72 -41.14 -40.32
CA LEU A 565 -21.27 -39.92 -40.92
C LEU A 565 -22.79 -40.01 -40.97
N VAL A 566 -23.47 -39.03 -40.38
CA VAL A 566 -24.93 -38.91 -40.39
C VAL A 566 -25.37 -37.60 -41.02
N ASP A 567 -26.56 -37.64 -41.63
CA ASP A 567 -27.24 -36.45 -42.12
C ASP A 567 -27.91 -35.69 -40.95
N GLY A 568 -27.97 -34.36 -41.08
CA GLY A 568 -28.46 -33.47 -40.03
C GLY A 568 -27.34 -32.84 -39.21
N LYS A 569 -27.71 -32.24 -38.06
CA LYS A 569 -26.80 -31.44 -37.21
C LYS A 569 -26.61 -32.00 -35.80
N ALA A 570 -27.36 -33.03 -35.43
CA ALA A 570 -27.31 -33.63 -34.10
C ALA A 570 -26.35 -34.83 -34.05
N ILE A 571 -25.66 -34.99 -32.92
CA ILE A 571 -24.80 -36.15 -32.68
C ILE A 571 -25.69 -37.32 -32.26
N GLN A 572 -25.52 -38.47 -32.89
CA GLN A 572 -26.27 -39.66 -32.49
C GLN A 572 -25.44 -40.50 -31.52
N ILE A 573 -26.02 -40.84 -30.37
CA ILE A 573 -25.36 -41.67 -29.36
C ILE A 573 -26.12 -42.96 -29.12
N HIS A 574 -25.39 -44.00 -28.71
CA HIS A 574 -25.97 -45.28 -28.36
C HIS A 574 -26.77 -45.17 -27.04
N PRO A 575 -27.99 -45.72 -26.94
CA PRO A 575 -28.83 -45.58 -25.74
C PRO A 575 -28.17 -46.16 -24.47
N LEU A 576 -27.40 -47.24 -24.59
CA LEU A 576 -26.74 -47.86 -23.42
C LEU A 576 -25.66 -46.99 -22.76
N VAL A 577 -25.04 -46.06 -23.49
CA VAL A 577 -24.01 -45.19 -22.88
C VAL A 577 -24.63 -43.98 -22.16
N CYS A 578 -25.93 -43.74 -22.30
CA CYS A 578 -26.61 -42.59 -21.71
C CYS A 578 -26.53 -42.60 -20.19
N HIS A 579 -26.60 -43.78 -19.55
CA HIS A 579 -26.44 -43.89 -18.09
C HIS A 579 -25.05 -43.42 -17.62
N ALA A 580 -23.99 -43.80 -18.35
CA ALA A 580 -22.63 -43.36 -18.03
C ALA A 580 -22.46 -41.84 -18.20
N PHE A 581 -23.03 -41.25 -19.25
CA PHE A 581 -22.99 -39.80 -19.42
C PHE A 581 -24.00 -39.03 -18.54
N ASN A 582 -24.88 -39.76 -17.86
CA ASN A 582 -26.11 -39.23 -17.24
C ASN A 582 -26.88 -38.33 -18.22
N ALA A 583 -26.93 -38.75 -19.49
CA ALA A 583 -27.46 -37.97 -20.60
C ALA A 583 -28.92 -38.31 -20.88
N ASP A 584 -29.71 -37.29 -21.14
CA ASP A 584 -31.07 -37.39 -21.66
C ASP A 584 -31.14 -36.73 -23.06
N PHE A 585 -32.32 -36.70 -23.66
CA PHE A 585 -32.54 -36.23 -25.03
C PHE A 585 -33.49 -35.03 -25.09
N ASP A 586 -33.52 -34.20 -24.04
CA ASP A 586 -34.41 -33.04 -23.93
C ASP A 586 -33.79 -31.72 -24.43
N GLY A 587 -32.57 -31.80 -24.99
CA GLY A 587 -31.79 -30.62 -25.40
C GLY A 587 -30.32 -30.68 -24.96
N ASP A 588 -29.96 -31.73 -24.22
CA ASP A 588 -28.59 -32.07 -23.83
C ASP A 588 -27.58 -31.95 -24.98
N GLN A 589 -26.38 -31.45 -24.65
CA GLN A 589 -25.29 -31.23 -25.60
C GLN A 589 -24.05 -32.00 -25.19
N MET A 590 -23.37 -32.58 -26.18
CA MET A 590 -22.07 -33.23 -25.98
C MET A 590 -20.99 -32.53 -26.78
N ALA A 591 -19.80 -32.47 -26.18
CA ALA A 591 -18.58 -32.04 -26.84
C ALA A 591 -17.90 -33.23 -27.53
N VAL A 592 -17.35 -32.98 -28.71
CA VAL A 592 -16.54 -33.92 -29.49
C VAL A 592 -15.10 -33.42 -29.50
N HIS A 593 -14.15 -34.32 -29.28
CA HIS A 593 -12.71 -34.03 -29.40
C HIS A 593 -12.05 -35.05 -30.32
N VAL A 594 -11.19 -34.58 -31.23
CA VAL A 594 -10.46 -35.44 -32.16
C VAL A 594 -9.02 -35.68 -31.67
N PRO A 595 -8.63 -36.93 -31.34
CA PRO A 595 -7.25 -37.27 -31.00
C PRO A 595 -6.36 -37.18 -32.25
N LEU A 596 -5.31 -36.36 -32.20
CA LEU A 596 -4.45 -36.12 -33.38
C LEU A 596 -3.26 -37.07 -33.48
N SER A 597 -2.56 -37.34 -32.37
CA SER A 597 -1.37 -38.17 -32.38
C SER A 597 -1.71 -39.66 -32.42
N ALA A 598 -0.83 -40.48 -32.98
CA ALA A 598 -1.00 -41.94 -33.00
C ALA A 598 -1.16 -42.53 -31.59
N TYR A 599 -0.42 -42.00 -30.60
CA TYR A 599 -0.56 -42.38 -29.19
C TYR A 599 -1.95 -42.06 -28.64
N ALA A 600 -2.48 -40.85 -28.90
CA ALA A 600 -3.81 -40.47 -28.43
C ALA A 600 -4.91 -41.30 -29.10
N GLN A 601 -4.76 -41.65 -30.38
CA GLN A 601 -5.68 -42.54 -31.08
C GLN A 601 -5.64 -43.96 -30.51
N ALA A 602 -4.44 -44.47 -30.19
CA ALA A 602 -4.27 -45.76 -29.54
C ALA A 602 -4.89 -45.78 -28.13
N GLU A 603 -4.65 -44.74 -27.32
CA GLU A 603 -5.29 -44.59 -26.01
C GLU A 603 -6.82 -44.56 -26.12
N ALA A 604 -7.35 -43.82 -27.10
CA ALA A 604 -8.79 -43.78 -27.35
C ALA A 604 -9.35 -45.17 -27.70
N ARG A 605 -8.69 -45.93 -28.59
CA ARG A 605 -9.09 -47.28 -29.02
C ARG A 605 -8.96 -48.33 -27.92
N THR A 606 -7.87 -48.31 -27.16
CA THR A 606 -7.57 -49.36 -26.18
C THR A 606 -8.21 -49.07 -24.83
N LEU A 607 -8.08 -47.85 -24.32
CA LEU A 607 -8.47 -47.51 -22.95
C LEU A 607 -9.87 -46.90 -22.86
N MET A 608 -10.24 -46.03 -23.79
CA MET A 608 -11.45 -45.20 -23.67
C MET A 608 -12.63 -45.67 -24.51
N LEU A 609 -12.46 -46.68 -25.36
CA LEU A 609 -13.52 -47.20 -26.22
C LEU A 609 -14.70 -47.69 -25.37
N SER A 610 -15.92 -47.31 -25.76
CA SER A 610 -17.13 -47.62 -24.99
C SER A 610 -17.33 -49.11 -24.73
N THR A 611 -16.93 -49.99 -25.66
CA THR A 611 -17.04 -51.45 -25.51
C THR A 611 -16.12 -52.03 -24.44
N HIS A 612 -15.03 -51.35 -24.09
CA HIS A 612 -14.13 -51.78 -23.02
C HIS A 612 -14.57 -51.26 -21.64
N ASN A 613 -15.55 -50.36 -21.60
CA ASN A 613 -15.97 -49.64 -20.41
C ASN A 613 -17.50 -49.71 -20.24
N LEU A 614 -18.00 -50.94 -20.00
CA LEU A 614 -19.41 -51.27 -19.81
C LEU A 614 -19.93 -50.92 -18.41
#